data_AF-W9J9D6-F1
#
_entry.id   AF-W9J9D6-F1
#
_cell.length_a   1.000
_cell.length_b   1.000
_cell.length_c   1.000
_cell.angle_alpha   90.00
_cell.angle_beta   90.00
_cell.angle_gamma   90.00
#
_symmetry.space_group_name_H-M   'P 1'
#
loop_
_entity.id
_entity.type
_entity.pdbx_description
1 polymer ?
#
loop_
_entity_poly.entity_id
_entity_poly.type
_entity_poly.pdbx_seq_one_letter_code
_entity_poly.pdbx_strand_id
1 'polypeptide(L)'
;MRWVSCTNESFTLGAKAKAEARNATDSGCRATKPPYQARSTRLKILLTQRRQRMMLPEGVGGYSKRLDKALPGKHTHTLYDALKRHESDILVQLRTGTARVNRYLHRIGAAETDTCDCSQQEETVDHFLFRCPRWDEQREHMRNVDQGMMGNLSFFLGGKTAEDEHKWSPNLGAVRAVIKFAISTGRLDATQTWKNILTK
;
A
#
# COMPACT_ATOMS: atom_id res chain seq x y z
N MET A 1 17.74 -19.86 34.58
CA MET A 1 17.62 -21.17 33.89
C MET A 1 19.03 -21.74 33.75
N ARG A 2 19.25 -22.97 34.22
CA ARG A 2 20.56 -23.65 34.14
C ARG A 2 20.57 -24.48 32.85
N TRP A 3 21.42 -24.13 31.90
CA TRP A 3 21.59 -24.92 30.68
C TRP A 3 22.27 -26.23 31.05
N VAL A 4 21.71 -27.36 30.64
CA VAL A 4 22.23 -28.70 30.92
C VAL A 4 22.67 -29.30 29.59
N SER A 5 23.90 -29.83 29.55
CA SER A 5 24.47 -30.42 28.33
C SER A 5 23.70 -31.69 27.94
N CYS A 6 23.60 -31.93 26.64
CA CYS A 6 22.93 -33.10 26.05
C CYS A 6 23.61 -34.45 26.37
N THR A 7 24.81 -34.42 26.94
CA THR A 7 25.61 -35.60 27.32
C THR A 7 25.43 -35.99 28.79
N ASN A 8 24.63 -35.26 29.56
CA ASN A 8 24.46 -35.53 30.98
C ASN A 8 23.47 -36.68 31.18
N GLU A 9 23.98 -37.90 31.39
CA GLU A 9 23.18 -39.14 31.56
C GLU A 9 22.23 -39.08 32.78
N SER A 10 22.49 -38.17 33.72
CA SER A 10 21.61 -37.90 34.86
C SER A 10 20.28 -37.22 34.48
N PHE A 11 20.16 -36.69 33.25
CA PHE A 11 18.97 -35.98 32.78
C PHE A 11 17.94 -36.93 32.12
N THR A 12 17.24 -37.68 32.97
CA THR A 12 16.25 -38.70 32.57
C THR A 12 15.09 -38.16 31.70
N LEU A 13 14.80 -36.85 31.76
CA LEU A 13 13.80 -36.18 30.93
C LEU A 13 14.17 -36.17 29.44
N GLY A 14 15.46 -36.06 29.11
CA GLY A 14 15.93 -36.04 27.72
C GLY A 14 15.70 -37.38 27.00
N ALA A 15 15.99 -38.48 27.69
CA ALA A 15 15.76 -39.83 27.18
C ALA A 15 14.25 -40.10 26.96
N LYS A 16 13.41 -39.74 27.94
CA LYS A 16 11.95 -39.86 27.83
C LYS A 16 11.37 -39.03 26.69
N ALA A 17 11.84 -37.78 26.52
CA ALA A 17 11.41 -36.92 25.42
C ALA A 17 11.80 -37.50 24.05
N LYS A 18 12.99 -38.11 23.92
CA LYS A 18 13.45 -38.73 22.68
C LYS A 18 12.69 -40.01 22.34
N ALA A 19 12.32 -40.81 23.34
CA ALA A 19 11.47 -41.99 23.17
C ALA A 19 10.06 -41.59 22.71
N GLU A 20 9.45 -40.59 23.36
CA GLU A 20 8.13 -40.09 22.99
C GLU A 20 8.10 -39.50 21.56
N ALA A 21 9.17 -38.78 21.17
CA ALA A 21 9.31 -38.24 19.82
C ALA A 21 9.37 -39.34 18.75
N ARG A 22 10.07 -40.47 19.03
CA ARG A 22 10.11 -41.63 18.12
C ARG A 22 8.73 -42.27 17.98
N ASN A 23 8.07 -42.55 19.10
CA ASN A 23 6.73 -43.14 19.14
C ASN A 23 5.70 -42.27 18.39
N ALA A 24 5.87 -40.94 18.39
CA ALA A 24 5.00 -40.02 17.68
C ALA A 24 5.27 -39.95 16.16
N THR A 25 6.45 -40.37 15.70
CA THR A 25 6.86 -40.34 14.28
C THR A 25 6.80 -41.70 13.58
N ASP A 26 6.52 -42.78 14.31
CA ASP A 26 6.41 -44.12 13.73
C ASP A 26 5.23 -44.23 12.75
N SER A 27 5.39 -45.08 11.73
CA SER A 27 4.44 -45.23 10.63
C SER A 27 3.07 -45.70 11.13
N GLY A 28 2.04 -44.88 10.94
CA GLY A 28 0.67 -45.15 11.38
C GLY A 28 0.23 -44.40 12.64
N CYS A 29 1.14 -43.68 13.31
CA CYS A 29 0.80 -42.91 14.50
C CYS A 29 0.06 -41.61 14.16
N ARG A 30 -1.06 -41.37 14.86
CA ARG A 30 -1.85 -40.13 14.78
C ARG A 30 -1.54 -39.28 16.00
N ALA A 31 -1.01 -38.07 15.81
CA ALA A 31 -0.72 -37.15 16.90
C ALA A 31 -2.00 -36.86 17.72
N THR A 32 -2.02 -37.26 18.99
CA THR A 32 -3.19 -37.12 19.88
C THR A 32 -3.26 -35.78 20.58
N LYS A 33 -2.13 -35.08 20.71
CA LYS A 33 -2.02 -33.76 21.35
C LYS A 33 -1.30 -32.80 20.39
N PRO A 34 -1.81 -31.56 20.22
CA PRO A 34 -1.05 -30.55 19.50
C PRO A 34 0.27 -30.30 20.24
N PRO A 35 1.41 -30.14 19.54
CA PRO A 35 2.68 -29.84 20.17
C PRO A 35 2.57 -28.52 20.96
N TYR A 36 3.21 -28.47 22.14
CA TYR A 36 3.35 -27.21 22.88
C TYR A 36 4.12 -26.21 22.01
N GLN A 37 3.42 -25.23 21.46
CA GLN A 37 4.08 -24.13 20.78
C GLN A 37 4.62 -23.18 21.84
N ALA A 38 5.95 -23.18 22.01
CA ALA A 38 6.67 -22.13 22.71
C ALA A 38 6.51 -20.82 21.91
N ARG A 39 5.36 -20.18 22.02
CA ARG A 39 5.14 -18.81 21.57
C ARG A 39 6.04 -17.97 22.47
N SER A 40 7.24 -17.64 22.01
CA SER A 40 8.14 -16.83 22.81
C SER A 40 7.44 -15.51 23.14
N THR A 41 6.96 -15.41 24.38
CA THR A 41 6.20 -14.24 24.88
C THR A 41 7.01 -12.98 24.62
N ARG A 42 8.34 -13.08 24.73
CA ARG A 42 9.30 -12.05 24.37
C ARG A 42 9.24 -11.63 22.90
N LEU A 43 9.24 -12.55 21.93
CA LEU A 43 9.13 -12.19 20.51
C LEU A 43 7.78 -11.53 20.21
N LYS A 44 6.69 -12.07 20.76
CA LYS A 44 5.37 -11.45 20.62
C LYS A 44 5.34 -10.03 21.18
N ILE A 45 5.86 -9.83 22.40
CA ILE A 45 5.96 -8.50 23.02
C ILE A 45 6.78 -7.56 22.13
N LEU A 46 7.94 -8.01 21.65
CA LEU A 46 8.80 -7.21 20.76
C LEU A 46 8.10 -6.87 19.43
N LEU A 47 7.37 -7.81 18.83
CA LEU A 47 6.60 -7.55 17.62
C LEU A 47 5.45 -6.58 17.87
N THR A 48 4.77 -6.66 19.01
CA THR A 48 3.70 -5.72 19.40
C THR A 48 4.26 -4.32 19.67
N GLN A 49 5.37 -4.22 20.41
CA GLN A 49 6.08 -2.95 20.64
C GLN A 49 6.57 -2.34 19.32
N ARG A 50 7.11 -3.16 18.41
CA ARG A 50 7.49 -2.71 17.07
C ARG A 50 6.27 -2.21 16.30
N ARG A 51 5.15 -2.94 16.31
CA ARG A 51 3.90 -2.50 15.65
C ARG A 51 3.42 -1.16 16.20
N GLN A 52 3.44 -0.98 17.52
CA GLN A 52 3.07 0.29 18.17
C GLN A 52 4.00 1.44 17.72
N ARG A 53 5.31 1.21 17.64
CA ARG A 53 6.28 2.21 17.12
C ARG A 53 6.10 2.51 15.64
N MET A 54 5.59 1.56 14.85
CA MET A 54 5.34 1.72 13.42
C MET A 54 3.96 2.34 13.14
N MET A 55 3.15 2.62 14.18
CA MET A 55 1.91 3.36 13.99
C MET A 55 2.23 4.82 13.70
N LEU A 56 1.68 5.32 12.59
CA LEU A 56 1.78 6.74 12.25
C LEU A 56 0.98 7.56 13.27
N PRO A 57 1.47 8.74 13.69
CA PRO A 57 0.72 9.65 14.55
C PRO A 57 -0.67 9.98 14.00
N GLU A 58 -1.59 10.29 14.91
CA GLU A 58 -2.91 10.81 14.55
C GLU A 58 -2.74 12.15 13.82
N GLY A 59 -3.37 12.29 12.64
CA GLY A 59 -3.18 13.44 11.74
C GLY A 59 -2.21 13.21 10.56
N VAL A 60 -1.32 12.21 10.61
CA VAL A 60 -0.42 11.90 9.49
C VAL A 60 -1.14 11.03 8.44
N GLY A 61 -0.94 11.37 7.17
CA GLY A 61 -1.45 10.60 6.03
C GLY A 61 -2.96 10.71 5.82
N GLY A 62 -3.59 11.79 6.29
CA GLY A 62 -5.05 11.98 6.20
C GLY A 62 -5.59 11.83 4.77
N TYR A 63 -4.87 12.29 3.75
CA TYR A 63 -5.26 12.10 2.35
C TYR A 63 -5.32 10.61 1.96
N SER A 64 -4.23 9.87 2.19
CA SER A 64 -4.16 8.45 1.85
C SER A 64 -5.14 7.60 2.66
N LYS A 65 -5.38 7.94 3.93
CA LYS A 65 -6.38 7.27 4.78
C LYS A 65 -7.82 7.50 4.32
N ARG A 66 -8.14 8.67 3.74
CA ARG A 66 -9.46 8.93 3.13
C ARG A 66 -9.68 8.09 1.88
N LEU A 67 -8.63 7.94 1.07
CA LEU A 67 -8.65 7.15 -0.15
C LEU A 67 -8.72 5.64 0.16
N ASP A 68 -7.98 5.20 1.17
CA ASP A 68 -7.86 3.79 1.53
C ASP A 68 -7.89 3.61 3.04
N LYS A 69 -9.07 3.23 3.55
CA LYS A 69 -9.30 2.96 4.97
C LYS A 69 -8.61 1.68 5.45
N ALA A 70 -8.23 0.78 4.54
CA ALA A 70 -7.56 -0.48 4.86
C ALA A 70 -6.03 -0.34 4.94
N LEU A 71 -5.49 0.89 4.93
CA LEU A 71 -4.06 1.09 5.10
C LEU A 71 -3.59 0.84 6.53
N PRO A 72 -2.43 0.16 6.71
CA PRO A 72 -1.67 -0.59 5.70
C PRO A 72 -2.27 -1.99 5.44
N GLY A 73 -2.34 -2.43 4.18
CA GLY A 73 -2.96 -3.71 3.83
C GLY A 73 -2.22 -4.49 2.73
N LYS A 74 -2.48 -5.80 2.67
CA LYS A 74 -1.87 -6.71 1.67
C LYS A 74 -2.21 -6.30 0.24
N HIS A 75 -3.40 -5.73 0.02
CA HIS A 75 -3.84 -5.24 -1.27
C HIS A 75 -2.91 -4.16 -1.83
N THR A 76 -2.30 -3.34 -0.97
CA THR A 76 -1.33 -2.33 -1.40
C THR A 76 -0.09 -2.98 -2.01
N HIS A 77 0.40 -4.09 -1.44
CA HIS A 77 1.51 -4.83 -2.03
C HIS A 77 1.13 -5.42 -3.38
N THR A 78 0.00 -6.14 -3.46
CA THR A 78 -0.50 -6.71 -4.72
C THR A 78 -0.69 -5.65 -5.81
N LEU A 79 -1.13 -4.45 -5.44
CA LEU A 79 -1.31 -3.32 -6.34
C LEU A 79 0.01 -2.85 -6.96
N TYR A 80 1.04 -2.62 -6.14
CA TYR A 80 2.33 -2.11 -6.61
C TYR A 80 3.19 -3.19 -7.29
N ASP A 81 3.13 -4.44 -6.82
CA ASP A 81 3.86 -5.56 -7.43
C ASP A 81 3.42 -5.82 -8.88
N ALA A 82 2.18 -5.43 -9.23
CA ALA A 82 1.62 -5.58 -10.58
C ALA A 82 1.97 -4.43 -11.54
N LEU A 83 2.71 -3.41 -11.09
CA LEU A 83 3.03 -2.19 -11.82
C LEU A 83 4.53 -2.05 -12.06
N LYS A 84 4.90 -1.39 -13.15
CA LYS A 84 6.30 -0.99 -13.38
C LYS A 84 6.69 0.12 -12.42
N ARG A 85 8.00 0.35 -12.25
CA ARG A 85 8.53 1.42 -11.38
C ARG A 85 7.92 2.79 -11.72
N HIS A 86 7.95 3.18 -13.00
CA HIS A 86 7.42 4.47 -13.44
C HIS A 86 5.91 4.61 -13.17
N GLU A 87 5.14 3.54 -13.44
CA GLU A 87 3.70 3.49 -13.18
C GLU A 87 3.39 3.61 -11.67
N SER A 88 4.22 2.95 -10.84
CA SER A 88 4.14 3.03 -9.39
C SER A 88 4.44 4.43 -8.86
N ASP A 89 5.43 5.12 -9.42
CA ASP A 89 5.77 6.50 -9.03
C ASP A 89 4.59 7.45 -9.27
N ILE A 90 3.93 7.34 -10.43
CA ILE A 90 2.71 8.09 -10.74
C ILE A 90 1.61 7.76 -9.73
N LEU A 91 1.37 6.47 -9.48
CA LEU A 91 0.31 6.04 -8.55
C LEU A 91 0.58 6.51 -7.11
N VAL A 92 1.82 6.47 -6.64
CA VAL A 92 2.22 6.98 -5.31
C VAL A 92 1.93 8.48 -5.21
N GLN A 93 2.32 9.26 -6.21
CA GLN A 93 2.04 10.70 -6.25
C GLN A 93 0.54 11.00 -6.14
N LEU A 94 -0.28 10.27 -6.89
CA LEU A 94 -1.73 10.40 -6.85
C LEU A 94 -2.31 9.96 -5.50
N ARG A 95 -1.89 8.81 -4.96
CA ARG A 95 -2.40 8.24 -3.69
C ARG A 95 -1.98 9.00 -2.43
N THR A 96 -0.91 9.78 -2.51
CA THR A 96 -0.40 10.60 -1.39
C THR A 96 -0.82 12.07 -1.51
N GLY A 97 -1.37 12.47 -2.66
CA GLY A 97 -1.70 13.87 -2.93
C GLY A 97 -0.47 14.76 -3.07
N THR A 98 0.67 14.17 -3.46
CA THR A 98 1.93 14.87 -3.76
C THR A 98 2.20 14.94 -5.27
N ALA A 99 1.17 14.71 -6.08
CA ALA A 99 1.24 14.86 -7.53
C ALA A 99 1.54 16.31 -7.92
N ARG A 100 2.08 16.50 -9.12
CA ARG A 100 2.38 17.83 -9.72
C ARG A 100 1.12 18.57 -10.19
N VAL A 101 0.18 18.71 -9.26
CA VAL A 101 -1.03 19.54 -9.38
C VAL A 101 -0.82 20.83 -8.57
N ASN A 102 -1.39 21.95 -9.02
CA ASN A 102 -1.07 23.28 -8.49
C ASN A 102 -1.34 23.39 -6.98
N ARG A 103 -2.36 22.70 -6.43
CA ARG A 103 -2.56 22.67 -4.97
C ARG A 103 -1.37 22.15 -4.19
N TYR A 104 -0.71 21.08 -4.68
CA TYR A 104 0.48 20.57 -4.01
C TYR A 104 1.69 21.48 -4.24
N LEU A 105 1.85 21.97 -5.47
CA LEU A 105 2.96 22.83 -5.85
C LEU A 105 2.94 24.16 -5.08
N HIS A 106 1.78 24.78 -4.94
CA HIS A 106 1.58 25.99 -4.13
C HIS A 106 1.89 25.72 -2.65
N ARG A 107 1.43 24.59 -2.10
CA ARG A 107 1.72 24.19 -0.70
C ARG A 107 3.22 24.08 -0.40
N ILE A 108 4.05 23.74 -1.41
CA ILE A 108 5.51 23.63 -1.26
C ILE A 108 6.26 24.87 -1.79
N GLY A 109 5.55 25.92 -2.21
CA GLY A 109 6.14 27.14 -2.75
C GLY A 109 6.74 27.01 -4.16
N ALA A 110 6.38 25.95 -4.91
CA ALA A 110 6.85 25.73 -6.28
C ALA A 110 5.93 26.34 -7.35
N ALA A 111 4.75 26.82 -6.97
CA ALA A 111 3.82 27.55 -7.83
C ALA A 111 3.24 28.75 -7.06
N GLU A 112 2.98 29.84 -7.78
CA GLU A 112 2.42 31.08 -7.21
C GLU A 112 0.94 30.94 -6.81
N THR A 113 0.20 30.05 -7.47
CA THR A 113 -1.23 29.83 -7.22
C THR A 113 -1.56 28.34 -7.15
N ASP A 114 -2.61 27.99 -6.40
CA ASP A 114 -3.15 26.62 -6.34
C ASP A 114 -4.23 26.34 -7.38
N THR A 115 -4.65 27.35 -8.15
CA THR A 115 -5.70 27.28 -9.14
C THR A 115 -5.24 26.62 -10.44
N CYS A 116 -6.13 25.85 -11.08
CA CYS A 116 -5.85 25.32 -12.42
C CYS A 116 -6.00 26.40 -13.50
N ASP A 117 -5.18 26.34 -14.57
CA ASP A 117 -5.29 27.25 -15.72
C ASP A 117 -6.64 27.15 -16.46
N CYS A 118 -7.40 26.07 -16.25
CA CYS A 118 -8.74 25.96 -16.83
C CYS A 118 -9.79 26.83 -16.11
N SER A 119 -9.42 27.54 -15.03
CA SER A 119 -10.22 28.52 -14.25
C SER A 119 -11.54 27.95 -13.66
N GLN A 120 -11.76 27.76 -12.35
CA GLN A 120 -11.82 28.71 -11.22
C GLN A 120 -11.71 27.97 -9.86
N GLN A 121 -11.09 26.79 -9.83
CA GLN A 121 -11.00 25.96 -8.64
C GLN A 121 -9.56 25.54 -8.35
N GLU A 122 -9.28 25.28 -7.08
CA GLU A 122 -8.04 24.65 -6.64
C GLU A 122 -7.80 23.36 -7.44
N GLU A 123 -6.62 23.23 -8.00
CA GLU A 123 -6.23 22.06 -8.75
C GLU A 123 -5.87 20.92 -7.80
N THR A 124 -6.90 20.16 -7.42
CA THR A 124 -6.76 18.91 -6.68
C THR A 124 -6.52 17.74 -7.61
N VAL A 125 -6.10 16.59 -7.05
CA VAL A 125 -6.06 15.32 -7.80
C VAL A 125 -7.45 14.95 -8.35
N ASP A 126 -8.51 15.25 -7.61
CA ASP A 126 -9.90 15.03 -8.05
C ASP A 126 -10.23 15.87 -9.30
N HIS A 127 -9.89 17.17 -9.26
CA HIS A 127 -10.06 18.05 -10.41
C HIS A 127 -9.25 17.55 -11.62
N PHE A 128 -7.97 17.24 -11.41
CA PHE A 128 -7.08 16.75 -12.46
C PHE A 128 -7.62 15.47 -13.13
N LEU A 129 -8.07 14.49 -12.36
CA LEU A 129 -8.56 13.21 -12.90
C LEU A 129 -9.96 13.33 -13.52
N PHE A 130 -10.89 14.06 -12.90
CA PHE A 130 -12.32 13.91 -13.19
C PHE A 130 -13.03 15.15 -13.71
N ARG A 131 -12.47 16.36 -13.54
CA ARG A 131 -13.20 17.62 -13.83
C ARG A 131 -12.51 18.55 -14.82
N CYS A 132 -11.19 18.49 -14.92
CA CYS A 132 -10.43 19.43 -15.74
C CYS A 132 -10.76 19.22 -17.23
N PRO A 133 -11.30 20.23 -17.94
CA PRO A 133 -11.70 20.08 -19.34
C PRO A 133 -10.51 19.90 -20.29
N ARG A 134 -9.31 20.34 -19.87
CA ARG A 134 -8.06 20.18 -20.64
C ARG A 134 -7.69 18.72 -20.91
N TRP A 135 -8.20 17.81 -20.09
CA TRP A 135 -7.85 16.38 -20.15
C TRP A 135 -9.04 15.50 -20.56
N ASP A 136 -10.07 16.10 -21.18
CA ASP A 136 -11.29 15.37 -21.50
C ASP A 136 -11.05 14.25 -22.51
N GLU A 137 -10.18 14.43 -23.51
CA GLU A 137 -9.81 13.37 -24.46
C GLU A 137 -9.11 12.21 -23.75
N GLN A 138 -8.08 12.50 -22.96
CA GLN A 138 -7.29 11.49 -22.24
C GLN A 138 -8.16 10.72 -21.24
N ARG A 139 -9.19 11.36 -20.67
CA ARG A 139 -10.13 10.75 -19.70
C ARG A 139 -10.94 9.61 -20.30
N GLU A 140 -10.98 9.45 -21.62
CA GLU A 140 -11.60 8.31 -22.28
C GLU A 140 -11.03 6.97 -21.79
N HIS A 141 -9.74 6.91 -21.44
CA HIS A 141 -9.15 5.71 -20.83
C HIS A 141 -9.88 5.26 -19.56
N MET A 142 -10.36 6.19 -18.73
CA MET A 142 -11.10 5.89 -17.51
C MET A 142 -12.58 5.63 -17.79
N ARG A 143 -13.20 6.39 -18.70
CA ARG A 143 -14.61 6.18 -19.10
C ARG A 143 -14.85 4.80 -19.71
N ASN A 144 -13.87 4.27 -20.44
CA ASN A 144 -13.96 2.94 -21.06
C ASN A 144 -13.88 1.79 -20.04
N VAL A 145 -13.40 2.03 -18.82
CA VAL A 145 -13.40 1.00 -17.76
C VAL A 145 -14.74 0.96 -17.06
N ASP A 146 -15.19 2.10 -16.54
CA ASP A 146 -16.48 2.22 -15.87
C ASP A 146 -16.90 3.69 -15.79
N GLN A 147 -17.90 4.07 -16.58
CA GLN A 147 -18.44 5.42 -16.60
C GLN A 147 -19.21 5.76 -15.31
N GLY A 148 -19.81 4.77 -14.64
CA GLY A 148 -20.57 4.97 -13.40
C GLY A 148 -19.68 5.28 -12.20
N MET A 149 -18.42 4.84 -12.24
CA MET A 149 -17.43 5.09 -11.18
C MET A 149 -16.66 6.40 -11.36
N MET A 150 -16.95 7.19 -12.40
CA MET A 150 -16.30 8.49 -12.63
C MET A 150 -16.51 9.42 -11.43
N GLY A 151 -15.41 9.96 -10.89
CA GLY A 151 -15.42 10.74 -9.64
C GLY A 151 -15.11 9.93 -8.38
N ASN A 152 -15.06 8.59 -8.45
CA ASN A 152 -14.65 7.76 -7.32
C ASN A 152 -13.13 7.59 -7.28
N LEU A 153 -12.47 8.46 -6.51
CA LEU A 153 -11.02 8.46 -6.35
C LEU A 153 -10.48 7.13 -5.78
N SER A 154 -11.18 6.54 -4.81
CA SER A 154 -10.77 5.28 -4.18
C SER A 154 -10.79 4.13 -5.18
N PHE A 155 -11.84 4.02 -6.00
CA PHE A 155 -11.94 3.00 -7.04
C PHE A 155 -10.78 3.08 -8.04
N PHE A 156 -10.54 4.27 -8.56
CA PHE A 156 -9.52 4.51 -9.59
C PHE A 156 -8.09 4.44 -9.08
N LEU A 157 -7.85 4.75 -7.79
CA LEU A 157 -6.52 4.68 -7.18
C LEU A 157 -6.29 3.40 -6.37
N GLY A 158 -7.22 2.43 -6.42
CA GLY A 158 -7.09 1.11 -5.78
C GLY A 158 -7.14 1.17 -4.25
N GLY A 159 -7.93 2.08 -3.69
CA GLY A 159 -8.20 2.23 -2.27
C GLY A 159 -9.49 1.55 -1.83
N LYS A 160 -9.54 1.10 -0.57
CA LYS A 160 -10.73 0.53 0.04
C LYS A 160 -11.55 1.60 0.77
N THR A 161 -12.84 1.70 0.46
CA THR A 161 -13.79 2.56 1.19
C THR A 161 -14.43 1.80 2.36
N ALA A 162 -15.35 2.45 3.09
CA ALA A 162 -16.14 1.76 4.13
C ALA A 162 -17.36 1.04 3.56
N GLU A 163 -17.79 1.37 2.33
CA GLU A 163 -18.88 0.65 1.67
C GLU A 163 -18.42 -0.72 1.16
N ASP A 164 -17.11 -0.89 0.95
CA ASP A 164 -16.53 -2.13 0.43
C ASP A 164 -16.65 -3.31 1.41
N GLU A 165 -16.94 -4.48 0.85
CA GLU A 165 -17.04 -5.74 1.58
C GLU A 165 -15.75 -6.12 2.33
N HIS A 166 -15.87 -7.06 3.27
CA HIS A 166 -14.73 -7.61 3.99
C HIS A 166 -13.73 -8.30 3.05
N LYS A 167 -14.22 -8.99 2.01
CA LYS A 167 -13.41 -9.67 0.98
C LYS A 167 -13.38 -8.81 -0.29
N TRP A 168 -12.59 -7.74 -0.25
CA TRP A 168 -12.43 -6.80 -1.36
C TRP A 168 -11.03 -6.89 -1.98
N SER A 169 -10.93 -6.62 -3.28
CA SER A 169 -9.67 -6.51 -4.02
C SER A 169 -9.67 -5.29 -4.94
N PRO A 170 -8.54 -4.59 -5.10
CA PRO A 170 -8.45 -3.40 -5.95
C PRO A 170 -8.65 -3.76 -7.43
N ASN A 171 -9.34 -2.88 -8.16
CA ASN A 171 -9.50 -3.02 -9.60
C ASN A 171 -8.24 -2.55 -10.34
N LEU A 172 -7.39 -3.50 -10.74
CA LEU A 172 -6.16 -3.20 -11.49
C LEU A 172 -6.43 -2.55 -12.86
N GLY A 173 -7.56 -2.84 -13.49
CA GLY A 173 -7.96 -2.23 -14.75
C GLY A 173 -8.18 -0.73 -14.61
N ALA A 174 -8.92 -0.32 -13.58
CA ALA A 174 -9.17 1.08 -13.25
C ALA A 174 -7.87 1.83 -12.92
N VAL A 175 -7.00 1.21 -12.11
CA VAL A 175 -5.70 1.79 -11.74
C VAL A 175 -4.81 1.97 -12.97
N ARG A 176 -4.74 0.97 -13.85
CA ARG A 176 -3.99 1.07 -15.10
C ARG A 176 -4.56 2.14 -16.03
N ALA A 177 -5.88 2.35 -16.05
CA ALA A 177 -6.50 3.42 -16.82
C ALA A 177 -6.09 4.81 -16.32
N VAL A 178 -6.05 5.02 -15.00
CA VAL A 178 -5.54 6.28 -14.41
C VAL A 178 -4.08 6.50 -14.77
N ILE A 179 -3.25 5.46 -14.70
CA ILE A 179 -1.84 5.56 -15.01
C ILE A 179 -1.65 5.90 -16.49
N LYS A 180 -2.39 5.26 -17.40
CA LYS A 180 -2.39 5.60 -18.83
C LYS A 180 -2.83 7.04 -19.09
N PHE A 181 -3.89 7.49 -18.42
CA PHE A 181 -4.34 8.88 -18.43
C PHE A 181 -3.21 9.82 -17.99
N ALA A 182 -2.59 9.58 -16.84
CA ALA A 182 -1.53 10.42 -16.30
C ALA A 182 -0.30 10.47 -17.23
N ILE A 183 0.08 9.34 -17.82
CA ILE A 183 1.16 9.27 -18.80
C ILE A 183 0.79 10.06 -20.07
N SER A 184 -0.42 9.92 -20.59
CA SER A 184 -0.83 10.63 -21.82
C SER A 184 -0.96 12.13 -21.61
N THR A 185 -1.24 12.59 -20.38
CA THR A 185 -1.17 14.03 -20.07
C THR A 185 0.25 14.59 -20.07
N GLY A 186 1.28 13.76 -19.91
CA GLY A 186 2.69 14.15 -19.75
C GLY A 186 3.01 14.96 -18.48
N ARG A 187 2.00 15.34 -17.69
CA ARG A 187 2.15 16.30 -16.59
C ARG A 187 2.91 15.75 -15.39
N LEU A 188 2.71 14.46 -15.10
CA LEU A 188 3.28 13.79 -13.91
C LEU A 188 4.64 13.13 -14.20
N ASP A 189 5.15 13.23 -15.43
CA ASP A 189 6.42 12.62 -15.77
C ASP A 189 7.61 13.38 -15.17
N ALA A 190 8.42 12.67 -14.38
CA ALA A 190 9.63 13.19 -13.76
C ALA A 190 10.73 13.53 -14.77
N THR A 191 10.68 12.97 -15.98
CA THR A 191 11.70 13.18 -17.02
C THR A 191 11.72 14.60 -17.57
N GLN A 192 10.61 15.37 -17.46
CA GLN A 192 10.53 16.75 -17.96
C GLN A 192 11.48 17.71 -17.23
N THR A 193 11.83 17.43 -15.97
CA THR A 193 12.52 18.41 -15.10
C THR A 193 14.05 18.37 -15.18
N TRP A 194 14.69 17.27 -15.59
CA TRP A 194 16.15 17.22 -15.69
C TRP A 194 16.72 18.08 -16.84
N LYS A 195 15.90 18.40 -17.86
CA LYS A 195 16.30 19.29 -18.96
C LYS A 195 16.32 20.78 -18.57
N ASN A 196 15.52 21.18 -17.58
CA ASN A 196 15.38 22.59 -17.17
C ASN A 196 16.28 22.98 -15.98
N ILE A 197 16.98 22.02 -15.37
CA ILE A 197 17.94 22.25 -14.27
C ILE A 197 19.38 22.41 -14.81
N LEU A 198 19.66 21.93 -16.04
CA LEU A 198 20.97 22.07 -16.69
C LEU A 198 21.05 23.24 -17.69
N THR A 199 20.04 24.13 -17.68
CA THR A 199 19.96 25.29 -18.59
C THR A 199 19.80 26.62 -17.83
N LYS A 200 20.31 26.68 -16.59
CA LYS A 200 20.61 27.94 -15.89
C LYS A 200 22.07 27.97 -15.47
#